data_AF-A0A9D6Z6W0-F1
#
_entry.id   AF-A0A9D6Z6W0-F1
#
_cell.length_a   1.000
_cell.length_b   1.000
_cell.length_c   1.000
_cell.angle_alpha   90.00
_cell.angle_beta   90.00
_cell.angle_gamma   90.00
#
_symmetry.space_group_name_H-M   'P 1'
#
loop_
_entity.id
_entity.type
_entity.pdbx_description
1 polymer ?
#
loop_
_entity_poly.entity_id
_entity_poly.type
_entity_poly.pdbx_seq_one_letter_code
_entity_poly.pdbx_strand_id
1 'polypeptide(L)'
;MEKFKNNRGQIMLLAVSMIGFAILTSTSIVGYIFLQKIRMATIVVDATKAIYAADAGVECEIYNIKNGGDKKICNSSNNGGSLSFDDQKVKVTTTKNSNPIRSIGVSNNTNRAFSVSWQ
;
A
#
# COMPACT_ATOMS: atom_id res chain seq x y z
N MET A 1 -39.97 4.52 -54.15
CA MET A 1 -38.84 4.34 -53.21
C MET A 1 -38.55 5.64 -52.44
N GLU A 2 -39.56 6.29 -51.85
CA GLU A 2 -39.41 7.66 -51.30
C GLU A 2 -39.44 7.76 -49.77
N LYS A 3 -39.74 6.67 -49.03
CA LYS A 3 -39.82 6.72 -47.56
C LYS A 3 -38.47 6.94 -46.85
N PHE A 4 -37.34 6.87 -47.55
CA PHE A 4 -36.02 7.03 -46.93
C PHE A 4 -35.47 8.47 -46.93
N LYS A 5 -36.09 9.41 -47.67
CA LYS A 5 -35.59 10.79 -47.75
C LYS A 5 -35.89 11.60 -46.47
N ASN A 6 -37.01 11.31 -45.80
CA ASN A 6 -37.44 12.01 -44.58
C ASN A 6 -36.88 11.41 -43.27
N ASN A 7 -36.21 10.25 -43.34
CA ASN A 7 -35.70 9.54 -42.16
C ASN A 7 -34.19 9.75 -41.92
N ARG A 8 -33.48 10.45 -42.81
CA ARG A 8 -32.03 10.68 -42.70
C ARG A 8 -31.64 11.39 -41.41
N GLY A 9 -32.41 12.42 -41.00
CA GLY A 9 -32.17 13.13 -39.74
C GLY A 9 -32.40 12.26 -38.49
N GLN A 10 -33.41 11.39 -38.54
CA GLN A 10 -33.69 10.45 -37.44
C GLN A 10 -32.61 9.38 -37.30
N ILE A 11 -32.11 8.85 -38.42
CA ILE A 11 -31.00 7.89 -38.43
C ILE A 11 -29.71 8.55 -37.91
N MET A 12 -29.46 9.80 -38.27
CA MET A 12 -28.31 10.56 -37.77
C MET A 12 -28.40 10.78 -36.25
N LEU A 13 -29.57 11.14 -35.71
CA LEU A 13 -29.75 11.29 -34.27
C LEU A 13 -29.61 9.97 -33.50
N LEU A 14 -30.10 8.86 -34.07
CA LEU A 14 -29.90 7.53 -33.50
C LEU A 14 -28.42 7.14 -33.48
N ALA A 15 -27.68 7.41 -34.55
CA ALA A 15 -26.24 7.11 -34.62
C ALA A 15 -25.45 7.94 -33.59
N VAL A 16 -25.73 9.24 -33.49
CA VAL A 16 -25.08 10.12 -32.51
C VAL A 16 -25.44 9.71 -31.08
N SER A 17 -26.69 9.31 -30.81
CA SER A 17 -27.07 8.84 -29.48
C SER A 17 -26.36 7.54 -29.13
N MET A 18 -26.28 6.58 -30.06
CA MET A 18 -25.54 5.33 -29.85
C MET A 18 -24.05 5.58 -29.57
N ILE A 19 -23.40 6.45 -30.34
CA ILE A 19 -21.99 6.81 -30.11
C ILE A 19 -21.85 7.50 -28.74
N GLY A 20 -22.78 8.40 -28.38
CA GLY A 20 -22.82 9.04 -27.08
C GLY A 20 -22.94 8.03 -25.93
N PHE A 21 -23.85 7.06 -26.03
CA PHE A 21 -24.00 6.00 -25.04
C PHE A 21 -22.75 5.12 -24.93
N ALA A 22 -22.12 4.79 -26.06
CA ALA A 22 -20.89 4.00 -26.06
C ALA A 22 -19.74 4.72 -25.34
N ILE A 23 -19.58 6.01 -25.59
CA ILE A 23 -18.54 6.83 -24.93
C ILE A 23 -18.85 6.99 -23.44
N LEU A 24 -20.10 7.29 -23.09
CA LEU A 24 -20.51 7.53 -21.69
C LEU A 24 -20.36 6.27 -20.83
N THR A 25 -20.75 5.11 -21.35
CA THR A 25 -20.62 3.83 -20.63
C THR A 25 -19.15 3.46 -20.45
N SER A 26 -18.33 3.58 -21.50
CA SER A 26 -16.89 3.31 -21.42
C SER A 26 -16.18 4.22 -20.41
N THR A 27 -16.41 5.53 -20.49
CA THR A 27 -15.80 6.50 -19.57
C THR A 27 -16.24 6.30 -18.12
N SER A 28 -17.50 5.93 -17.88
CA SER A 28 -18.00 5.65 -16.53
C SER A 28 -17.30 4.44 -15.90
N ILE A 29 -17.13 3.35 -16.65
CA ILE A 29 -16.44 2.13 -16.19
C ILE A 29 -14.97 2.45 -15.88
N VAL A 30 -14.31 3.15 -16.80
CA VAL A 30 -12.91 3.54 -16.64
C VAL A 30 -12.72 4.45 -15.44
N GLY A 31 -13.59 5.45 -15.27
CA GLY A 31 -13.57 6.35 -14.10
C GLY A 31 -13.73 5.59 -12.78
N TYR A 32 -14.64 4.62 -12.73
CA TYR A 32 -14.81 3.76 -11.56
C TYR A 32 -13.55 2.94 -11.24
N ILE A 33 -12.93 2.33 -12.25
CA ILE A 33 -11.69 1.57 -12.08
C ILE A 33 -10.58 2.49 -11.56
N PHE A 34 -10.42 3.69 -12.12
CA PHE A 34 -9.40 4.64 -11.68
C PHE A 34 -9.56 5.02 -10.20
N LEU A 35 -10.78 5.28 -9.73
CA LEU A 35 -11.03 5.57 -8.32
C LEU A 35 -10.60 4.43 -7.40
N GLN A 36 -10.84 3.18 -7.80
CA GLN A 36 -10.37 2.02 -7.04
C GLN A 36 -8.84 1.93 -7.04
N LYS A 37 -8.20 2.15 -8.19
CA LYS A 37 -6.74 2.11 -8.31
C LYS A 37 -6.06 3.16 -7.42
N ILE A 38 -6.61 4.38 -7.33
CA ILE A 38 -6.08 5.43 -6.45
C ILE A 38 -6.13 5.00 -4.99
N ARG A 39 -7.25 4.43 -4.52
CA ARG A 39 -7.38 3.93 -3.15
C ARG A 39 -6.38 2.82 -2.86
N MET A 40 -6.22 1.89 -3.80
CA MET A 40 -5.24 0.80 -3.67
C MET A 40 -3.81 1.32 -3.65
N ALA A 41 -3.48 2.35 -4.44
CA ALA A 41 -2.15 2.94 -4.44
C ALA A 41 -1.75 3.48 -3.06
N THR A 42 -2.67 4.15 -2.36
CA THR A 42 -2.41 4.63 -0.98
C THR A 42 -2.13 3.47 -0.02
N ILE A 43 -2.90 2.38 -0.12
CA ILE A 43 -2.70 1.19 0.71
C ILE A 43 -1.35 0.52 0.41
N VAL A 44 -0.93 0.49 -0.85
CA VAL A 44 0.38 -0.05 -1.24
C VAL A 44 1.51 0.79 -0.65
N VAL A 45 1.42 2.13 -0.70
CA VAL A 45 2.43 3.00 -0.08
C VAL A 45 2.53 2.74 1.42
N ASP A 46 1.41 2.68 2.14
CA ASP A 46 1.41 2.37 3.56
C ASP A 46 2.01 0.97 3.83
N ALA A 47 1.64 -0.03 3.03
CA ALA A 47 2.19 -1.38 3.16
C ALA A 47 3.71 -1.42 2.93
N THR A 48 4.24 -0.65 1.97
CA THR A 48 5.69 -0.57 1.74
C THR A 48 6.42 0.07 2.91
N LYS A 49 5.86 1.13 3.51
CA LYS A 49 6.39 1.74 4.74
C LYS A 49 6.40 0.73 5.90
N ALA A 50 5.31 -0.03 6.07
CA ALA A 50 5.23 -1.08 7.09
C ALA A 50 6.25 -2.20 6.85
N ILE A 51 6.50 -2.61 5.60
CA ILE A 51 7.54 -3.60 5.25
C ILE A 51 8.92 -3.05 5.61
N TYR A 52 9.25 -1.85 5.14
CA TYR A 52 10.55 -1.23 5.37
C TYR A 52 10.85 -1.07 6.86
N ALA A 53 9.85 -0.64 7.63
CA ALA A 53 9.95 -0.52 9.08
C ALA A 53 10.20 -1.88 9.76
N ALA A 54 9.48 -2.93 9.34
CA ALA A 54 9.68 -4.28 9.85
C ALA A 54 11.11 -4.77 9.57
N ASP A 55 11.59 -4.58 8.34
CA ASP A 55 12.93 -5.03 7.91
C ASP A 55 14.04 -4.30 8.67
N ALA A 56 13.98 -2.97 8.71
CA ALA A 56 14.91 -2.15 9.48
C ALA A 56 14.96 -2.56 10.97
N GLY A 57 13.82 -2.94 11.56
CA GLY A 57 13.79 -3.45 12.93
C GLY A 57 14.51 -4.79 13.11
N VAL A 58 14.43 -5.71 12.15
CA VAL A 58 15.18 -6.98 12.19
C VAL A 58 16.68 -6.72 12.03
N GLU A 59 17.08 -5.92 11.03
CA GLU A 59 18.48 -5.58 10.79
C GLU A 59 19.12 -4.90 11.99
N CYS A 60 18.39 -4.01 12.66
CA CYS A 60 18.88 -3.30 13.84
C CYS A 60 19.17 -4.27 15.00
N GLU A 61 18.28 -5.23 15.26
CA GLU A 61 18.53 -6.25 16.28
C GLU A 61 19.66 -7.21 15.91
N ILE A 62 19.78 -7.60 14.63
CA ILE A 62 20.92 -8.37 14.14
C ILE A 62 22.23 -7.60 14.39
N TYR A 63 22.25 -6.30 14.10
CA TYR A 63 23.40 -5.45 14.33
C TYR A 63 23.77 -5.36 15.83
N ASN A 64 22.78 -5.27 16.72
CA ASN A 64 23.03 -5.29 18.17
C ASN A 64 23.65 -6.62 18.60
N ILE A 65 23.15 -7.75 18.12
CA ILE A 65 23.69 -9.09 18.44
C ILE A 65 25.15 -9.19 17.97
N LYS A 66 25.44 -8.75 16.73
CA LYS A 66 26.79 -8.80 16.17
C LYS A 66 27.80 -7.95 16.97
N ASN A 67 27.36 -6.81 17.53
CA ASN A 67 28.25 -5.87 18.22
C ASN A 67 28.22 -5.99 19.76
N GLY A 68 27.81 -7.15 20.28
CA GLY A 68 27.91 -7.46 21.71
C GLY A 68 26.80 -6.89 22.59
N GLY A 69 25.66 -6.46 22.02
CA GLY A 69 24.43 -6.07 22.76
C GLY A 69 24.51 -4.81 23.64
N ASP A 70 25.72 -4.33 23.92
CA ASP A 70 25.99 -3.22 24.85
C ASP A 70 25.73 -1.85 24.24
N LYS A 71 25.96 -1.70 22.92
CA LYS A 71 25.53 -0.52 22.17
C LYS A 71 24.10 -0.71 21.73
N LYS A 72 23.16 -0.34 22.61
CA LYS A 72 21.73 -0.27 22.28
C LYS A 72 21.49 0.93 21.34
N ILE A 73 21.96 0.85 20.09
CA ILE A 73 21.67 1.87 19.08
C ILE A 73 20.17 1.84 18.74
N CYS A 74 19.55 0.66 18.85
CA CYS A 74 18.12 0.44 18.65
C CYS A 74 17.26 0.58 19.93
N ASN A 75 17.78 1.19 21.01
CA ASN A 75 17.03 1.30 22.28
C ASN A 75 15.86 2.29 22.10
N SER A 76 14.60 1.87 22.03
CA SER A 76 13.82 1.19 23.08
C SER A 76 13.73 1.99 24.37
N SER A 77 12.76 2.88 24.43
CA SER A 77 12.17 3.23 25.72
C SER A 77 11.41 1.99 26.20
N ASN A 78 12.04 1.21 27.08
CA ASN A 78 11.49 0.12 27.89
C ASN A 78 10.75 -1.01 27.12
N ASN A 79 11.43 -2.17 26.98
CA ASN A 79 10.85 -3.47 26.58
C ASN A 79 10.43 -3.65 25.10
N GLY A 80 11.11 -2.97 24.16
CA GLY A 80 10.97 -3.19 22.71
C GLY A 80 11.49 -1.99 21.92
N GLY A 81 12.48 -2.19 21.04
CA GLY A 81 13.14 -1.12 20.28
C GLY A 81 12.17 -0.43 19.34
N SER A 82 11.86 0.85 19.61
CA SER A 82 11.18 1.70 18.65
C SER A 82 12.23 2.45 17.85
N LEU A 83 12.52 1.98 16.64
CA LEU A 83 13.11 2.83 15.60
C LEU A 83 12.12 3.97 15.34
N SER A 84 12.54 5.21 15.60
CA SER A 84 11.72 6.38 15.32
C SER A 84 11.96 6.79 13.88
N PHE A 85 10.91 6.71 13.07
CA PHE A 85 10.90 7.29 11.73
C PHE A 85 10.39 8.74 11.84
N ASP A 86 10.79 9.59 10.90
CA ASP A 86 10.28 10.97 10.79
C ASP A 86 8.75 10.98 10.57
N ASP A 87 8.23 9.90 9.97
CA ASP A 87 6.80 9.63 9.87
C ASP A 87 6.26 8.98 11.17
N GLN A 88 5.53 9.76 11.98
CA GLN A 88 4.90 9.30 13.23
C GLN A 88 3.89 8.14 13.05
N LYS A 89 3.47 7.89 11.82
CA LYS A 89 2.57 6.79 11.48
C LYS A 89 3.30 5.46 11.34
N VAL A 90 4.63 5.49 11.29
CA VAL A 90 5.48 4.32 11.18
C VAL A 90 5.98 3.90 12.55
N LYS A 91 5.66 2.68 12.97
CA LYS A 91 6.09 2.12 14.26
C LYS A 91 6.79 0.79 14.07
N VAL A 92 7.79 0.55 14.90
CA VAL A 92 8.52 -0.72 14.96
C VAL A 92 8.43 -1.29 16.37
N THR A 93 8.13 -2.58 16.45
CA THR A 93 8.20 -3.32 17.71
C THR A 93 9.13 -4.50 17.53
N THR A 94 10.30 -4.45 18.18
CA THR A 94 11.26 -5.55 18.23
C THR A 94 11.20 -6.29 19.56
N THR A 95 11.35 -7.62 19.55
CA THR A 95 11.51 -8.40 20.78
C THR A 95 12.99 -8.59 21.11
N LYS A 96 13.40 -8.09 22.27
CA LYS A 96 14.80 -8.11 22.73
C LYS A 96 15.14 -9.50 23.28
N ASN A 97 16.23 -10.09 22.80
CA ASN A 97 16.84 -11.32 23.35
C ASN A 97 16.04 -12.63 23.23
N SER A 98 15.02 -12.68 22.37
CA SER A 98 14.35 -13.93 22.04
C SER A 98 14.86 -14.39 20.68
N ASN A 99 15.36 -15.62 20.61
CA ASN A 99 15.33 -16.34 19.35
C ASN A 99 13.90 -16.91 19.24
N PRO A 100 13.07 -16.52 18.25
CA PRO A 100 13.36 -15.68 17.09
C PRO A 100 13.33 -14.17 17.36
N ILE A 101 14.20 -13.42 16.66
CA ILE A 101 14.03 -11.96 16.54
C ILE A 101 12.75 -11.73 15.76
N ARG A 102 11.84 -10.93 16.32
CA ARG A 102 10.62 -10.50 15.63
C ARG A 102 10.60 -8.99 15.53
N SER A 103 10.27 -8.48 14.35
CA SER A 103 10.02 -7.07 14.11
C SER A 103 8.66 -6.89 13.43
N ILE A 104 7.87 -5.95 13.94
CA ILE A 104 6.57 -5.59 13.38
C ILE A 104 6.63 -4.14 12.96
N GLY A 105 6.49 -3.90 11.66
CA GLY A 105 6.33 -2.58 11.07
C GLY A 105 4.85 -2.26 10.87
N VAL A 106 4.46 -1.07 11.28
CA VAL A 106 3.08 -0.56 11.19
C VAL A 106 3.09 0.74 10.40
N SER A 107 2.15 0.92 9.48
CA SER A 107 1.89 2.20 8.80
C SER A 107 0.39 2.39 8.55
N ASN A 108 -0.20 3.44 9.13
CA ASN A 108 -1.65 3.69 9.13
C ASN A 108 -2.46 2.42 9.51
N ASN A 109 -3.12 1.79 8.54
CA ASN A 109 -3.96 0.60 8.72
C ASN A 109 -3.32 -0.69 8.16
N THR A 110 -2.00 -0.68 7.94
CA THR A 110 -1.26 -1.82 7.39
C THR A 110 -0.18 -2.26 8.37
N ASN A 111 -0.15 -3.56 8.66
CA ASN A 111 0.81 -4.18 9.56
C ASN A 111 1.56 -5.28 8.81
N ARG A 112 2.88 -5.32 8.97
CA ARG A 112 3.79 -6.28 8.34
C ARG A 112 4.82 -6.71 9.37
N ALA A 113 5.19 -7.99 9.36
CA ALA A 113 6.08 -8.54 10.37
C ALA A 113 7.08 -9.51 9.75
N PHE A 114 8.30 -9.46 10.26
CA PHE A 114 9.36 -10.41 9.93
C PHE A 114 9.88 -11.05 11.21
N SER A 115 10.21 -12.33 11.09
CA SER A 115 10.84 -13.09 12.16
C SER A 115 12.01 -13.87 11.61
N VAL A 116 13.11 -13.84 12.34
CA VAL A 116 14.34 -14.55 12.01
C VAL A 116 14.74 -15.38 13.22
N SER A 117 14.90 -16.68 12.98
CA SER A 117 15.46 -17.64 13.94
C SER A 117 16.70 -18.27 13.33
N TRP A 118 17.70 -18.52 14.17
CA TRP A 118 18.85 -19.37 13.86
C TRP A 118 18.77 -20.60 14.75
N GLN A 119 19.11 -21.76 14.17
CA GLN A 119 19.13 -23.06 14.84
C GLN A 119 20.57 -23.47 15.14
#